data_AF-A0A9E5JXJ6-F1
#
_entry.id   AF-A0A9E5JXJ6-F1
#
_cell.length_a   1.000
_cell.length_b   1.000
_cell.length_c   1.000
_cell.angle_alpha   90.00
_cell.angle_beta   90.00
_cell.angle_gamma   90.00
#
_symmetry.space_group_name_H-M   'P 1'
#
loop_
_entity.id
_entity.type
_entity.pdbx_description
1 polymer ?
#
loop_
_entity_poly.entity_id
_entity_poly.type
_entity_poly.pdbx_seq_one_letter_code
_entity_poly.pdbx_strand_id
1 'polypeptide(L)' 'MLRLGVNIDHIATLRQARYRGTPTAAVPEPDPLSAAHICLEAGAHSITVHLREDRRHIQD' A
#
# COMPACT_ATOMS: atom_id res chain seq x y z
N MET A 1 -19.67 7.90 -16.74
CA MET A 1 -18.94 6.62 -16.69
C MET A 1 -18.63 6.29 -15.23
N LEU A 2 -18.73 5.02 -14.86
CA LEU A 2 -18.28 4.55 -13.54
C LEU A 2 -16.75 4.60 -13.45
N ARG A 3 -16.22 4.91 -12.27
CA ARG A 3 -14.78 4.93 -11.97
C ARG A 3 -14.47 3.92 -10.87
N LEU A 4 -13.34 3.25 -10.99
CA LEU A 4 -12.82 2.31 -9.99
C LEU A 4 -11.69 2.97 -9.20
N GLY A 5 -11.86 3.06 -7.88
CA GLY A 5 -10.76 3.34 -6.95
C GLY A 5 -10.30 2.05 -6.29
N VAL A 6 -8.99 1.78 -6.24
CA VAL A 6 -8.44 0.59 -5.59
C VAL A 6 -7.81 0.97 -4.25
N ASN A 7 -8.32 0.41 -3.15
CA ASN A 7 -7.70 0.55 -1.84
C ASN A 7 -6.52 -0.42 -1.70
N ILE A 8 -5.34 0.09 -1.34
CA ILE A 8 -4.11 -0.70 -1.21
C ILE A 8 -3.60 -0.85 0.24
N ASP A 9 -4.40 -0.51 1.25
CA ASP A 9 -4.02 -0.57 2.67
C ASP A 9 -3.58 -1.98 3.10
N HIS A 10 -4.19 -3.01 2.52
CA HIS A 10 -3.89 -4.40 2.88
C HIS A 10 -2.58 -4.94 2.29
N ILE A 11 -2.04 -4.29 1.25
CA ILE A 11 -0.68 -4.58 0.76
C ILE A 11 0.33 -4.16 1.83
N ALA A 12 0.17 -2.96 2.37
CA ALA A 12 0.96 -2.50 3.49
C ALA A 12 0.72 -3.35 4.76
N THR A 13 -0.50 -3.86 4.97
CA THR A 13 -0.77 -4.81 6.08
C THR A 13 0.12 -6.06 5.97
N LEU A 14 0.24 -6.65 4.77
CA LEU A 14 1.11 -7.80 4.54
C LEU A 14 2.58 -7.47 4.79
N ARG A 15 3.04 -6.29 4.35
CA ARG A 15 4.40 -5.80 4.62
C ARG A 15 4.66 -5.64 6.11
N GLN A 16 3.76 -4.96 6.83
CA GLN A 16 3.92 -4.71 8.27
C GLN A 16 3.85 -6.00 9.10
N ALA A 17 3.18 -7.05 8.61
CA ALA A 17 3.20 -8.36 9.29
C ALA A 17 4.62 -8.95 9.42
N ARG A 18 5.55 -8.57 8.53
CA ARG A 18 6.94 -9.07 8.53
C ARG A 18 7.97 -8.02 8.93
N TYR A 19 7.77 -6.76 8.53
CA TYR A 19 8.82 -5.74 8.59
C TYR A 19 8.52 -4.58 9.55
N ARG A 20 7.48 -4.68 10.37
CA ARG A 20 7.14 -3.63 11.34
C ARG A 20 8.26 -3.46 12.35
N GLY A 21 8.78 -2.23 12.47
CA GLY A 21 9.85 -1.88 13.42
C GLY A 21 11.26 -2.26 12.96
N THR A 22 11.43 -2.76 11.73
CA THR A 22 12.74 -3.12 11.17
C THR A 22 13.09 -2.21 9.99
N PRO A 23 13.52 -0.96 10.22
CA PRO A 23 13.85 0.00 9.15
C PRO A 23 15.06 -0.41 8.32
N THR A 24 15.86 -1.36 8.81
CA THR A 24 17.07 -1.88 8.15
C THR A 24 16.83 -3.13 7.31
N ALA A 25 15.60 -3.65 7.27
CA ALA A 25 15.29 -4.77 6.40
C ALA A 25 15.44 -4.32 4.94
N ALA A 26 16.28 -5.03 4.18
CA ALA A 26 16.43 -4.83 2.74
C ALA A 26 15.04 -4.75 2.10
N VAL A 27 14.74 -3.62 1.43
CA VAL A 27 13.50 -3.29 0.70
C VAL A 27 12.26 -4.06 1.22
N PRO A 28 11.50 -3.52 2.19
CA PRO A 28 10.41 -4.26 2.80
C PRO A 28 9.26 -4.51 1.80
N GLU A 29 9.03 -5.78 1.50
CA GLU A 29 8.01 -6.26 0.55
C GLU A 29 6.70 -6.69 1.23
N PRO A 30 5.56 -6.63 0.52
CA PRO A 30 5.37 -5.97 -0.77
C PRO A 30 5.39 -4.44 -0.64
N ASP A 31 5.87 -3.75 -1.67
CA ASP A 31 5.88 -2.29 -1.72
C ASP A 31 4.51 -1.74 -2.19
N PRO A 32 3.81 -0.93 -1.36
CA PRO A 32 2.55 -0.30 -1.75
C PRO A 32 2.68 0.65 -2.95
N LEU A 33 3.83 1.29 -3.15
CA LEU A 33 4.02 2.20 -4.28
C LEU A 33 4.05 1.42 -5.59
N SER A 34 4.83 0.35 -5.65
CA SER A 34 4.83 -0.60 -6.77
C SER A 34 3.42 -1.13 -7.07
N ALA A 35 2.64 -1.47 -6.04
CA ALA A 35 1.27 -1.92 -6.23
C ALA A 35 0.32 -0.84 -6.76
N ALA A 36 0.49 0.42 -6.34
CA ALA A 36 -0.27 1.55 -6.86
C ALA A 36 -0.06 1.69 -8.38
N HIS A 37 1.18 1.59 -8.85
CA HIS A 37 1.50 1.62 -10.28
C HIS A 37 0.83 0.48 -11.05
N ILE A 38 0.93 -0.75 -10.56
CA ILE A 38 0.25 -1.92 -11.17
C ILE A 38 -1.26 -1.71 -11.27
N CYS A 39 -1.89 -1.16 -10.22
CA CYS A 39 -3.33 -0.91 -10.23
C CYS A 39 -3.73 0.14 -11.28
N LEU A 40 -2.96 1.23 -11.40
CA LEU A 40 -3.21 2.28 -12.40
C LEU A 40 -3.03 1.74 -13.83
N GLU A 41 -1.95 1.00 -14.08
CA GLU A 41 -1.69 0.35 -15.38
C GLU A 41 -2.79 -0.67 -15.74
N ALA A 42 -3.38 -1.33 -14.74
CA ALA A 42 -4.49 -2.27 -14.91
C ALA A 42 -5.87 -1.61 -15.07
N GLY A 43 -5.96 -0.26 -15.10
CA GLY A 43 -7.20 0.46 -15.36
C GLY A 43 -7.93 1.01 -14.12
N ALA A 44 -7.28 1.03 -12.96
CA ALA A 44 -7.77 1.82 -11.84
C ALA A 44 -7.75 3.32 -12.20
N HIS A 45 -8.80 4.03 -11.80
CA HIS A 45 -8.92 5.47 -12.05
C HIS A 45 -8.31 6.29 -10.91
N SER A 46 -8.20 5.70 -9.73
CA SER A 46 -7.56 6.28 -8.56
C SER A 46 -7.06 5.19 -7.61
N ILE A 47 -6.14 5.58 -6.75
CA ILE A 47 -5.68 4.76 -5.62
C ILE A 47 -6.23 5.36 -4.34
N THR A 48 -6.67 4.49 -3.43
CA THR A 48 -7.17 4.88 -2.11
C THR A 48 -6.22 4.33 -1.05
N VAL A 49 -5.85 5.21 -0.11
CA VAL A 49 -5.05 4.87 1.06
C VAL A 49 -5.66 5.52 2.29
N HIS A 50 -5.54 4.86 3.43
CA HIS A 50 -5.94 5.40 4.72
C HIS A 50 -4.72 5.47 5.65
N LEU A 51 -4.18 6.67 5.78
CA LEU A 51 -3.15 6.96 6.78
C LEU A 51 -3.81 7.02 8.17
N ARG A 52 -3.74 5.92 8.91
CA ARG A 52 -4.26 5.83 10.28
C ARG A 52 -3.32 6.51 11.26
N GLU A 53 -3.87 7.06 12.34
CA GLU A 53 -3.11 7.60 13.47
C GLU A 53 -2.11 6.57 14.05
N ASP A 54 -2.55 5.32 14.21
CA ASP A 54 -1.74 4.22 14.75
C ASP A 54 -0.71 3.63 13.76
N ARG A 55 -0.65 4.15 12.52
CA ARG A 55 0.23 3.68 11.43
C ARG A 55 0.20 2.15 11.28
N ARG A 56 -0.99 1.55 11.40
CA ARG A 56 -1.15 0.09 11.33
C ARG A 56 -0.68 -0.53 10.02
N HIS A 57 -0.87 0.17 8.90
CA HIS A 57 -0.53 -0.29 7.56
C HIS A 57 0.27 0.75 6.77
N ILE A 58 -0.39 1.77 6.24
CA ILE A 58 0.27 2.86 5.51
C ILE A 58 1.13 3.68 6.47
N GLN A 59 2.34 3.99 6.04
CA GLN A 59 3.31 4.82 6.75
C GLN A 59 3.41 6.19 6.06
N ASP A 60 3.95 7.17 6.76
CA ASP A 60 4.30 8.51 6.26
C ASP A 60 5.47 8.51 5.26
#